data_AF-A0A6B2LSU8-F1
#
_entry.id   AF-A0A6B2LSU8-F1
#
_cell.length_a   1.000
_cell.length_b   1.000
_cell.length_c   1.000
_cell.angle_alpha   90.00
_cell.angle_beta   90.00
_cell.angle_gamma   90.00
#
_symmetry.space_group_name_H-M   'P 1'
#
loop_
_entity.id
_entity.type
_entity.pdbx_description
1 polymer ?
#
loop_
_entity_poly.entity_id
_entity_poly.type
_entity_poly.pdbx_seq_one_letter_code
_entity_poly.pdbx_strand_id
1 'polypeptide(L)'
;MISQSLCMNSILTYLDLSCNRIDDGGVKILSQALQVNSTLTHLDLSYNHISDGIKFLSQSLQSNTTLTHIALSYVADDKSEIINNLLRRNK
;
A
#
# COMPACT_ATOMS: atom_id res chain seq x y z
N MET A 1 17.05 -1.74 0.84
CA MET A 1 15.84 -0.99 1.26
C MET A 1 14.63 -1.89 1.05
N ILE A 2 13.65 -1.89 1.97
CA ILE A 2 12.50 -2.82 1.92
C ILE A 2 11.72 -2.75 0.60
N SER A 3 11.65 -1.58 -0.03
CA SER A 3 11.03 -1.38 -1.34
C SER A 3 11.68 -2.21 -2.45
N GLN A 4 13.01 -2.21 -2.54
CA GLN A 4 13.73 -2.99 -3.55
C GLN A 4 13.55 -4.49 -3.33
N SER A 5 13.55 -4.93 -2.07
CA SER A 5 13.25 -6.32 -1.72
C SER A 5 11.84 -6.70 -2.11
N LEU A 6 10.86 -5.81 -1.91
CA LEU A 6 9.47 -6.04 -2.29
C LEU A 6 9.28 -6.10 -3.82
N CYS A 7 9.95 -5.25 -4.59
CA CYS A 7 9.91 -5.29 -6.06
C CYS A 7 10.34 -6.65 -6.63
N MET A 8 11.36 -7.26 -6.03
CA MET A 8 11.94 -8.52 -6.49
C MET A 8 11.27 -9.75 -5.85
N ASN A 9 10.38 -9.55 -4.88
CA ASN A 9 9.76 -10.64 -4.15
C ASN A 9 8.57 -11.22 -4.94
N SER A 10 8.71 -12.48 -5.35
CA SER A 10 7.69 -13.22 -6.10
C SER A 10 6.91 -14.23 -5.26
N ILE A 11 7.04 -14.20 -3.93
CA ILE A 11 6.45 -15.20 -3.02
C ILE A 11 5.57 -14.55 -1.95
N LEU A 12 5.96 -13.36 -1.46
CA LEU A 12 5.31 -12.72 -0.33
C LEU A 12 3.93 -12.21 -0.70
N THR A 13 2.90 -12.79 -0.09
CA THR A 13 1.50 -12.42 -0.31
C THR A 13 0.96 -11.49 0.78
N TYR A 14 1.60 -11.44 1.95
CA TYR A 14 1.18 -10.68 3.11
C TYR A 14 2.37 -9.93 3.71
N LEU A 15 2.21 -8.63 3.96
CA LEU A 15 3.23 -7.78 4.57
C LEU A 15 2.61 -6.91 5.66
N ASP A 16 3.06 -7.10 6.90
CA ASP A 16 2.70 -6.27 8.04
C ASP A 16 3.81 -5.26 8.33
N LEU A 17 3.47 -3.99 8.20
CA LEU A 17 4.30 -2.84 8.56
C LEU A 17 3.59 -1.96 9.59
N SER A 18 2.60 -2.51 10.31
CA SER A 18 1.87 -1.79 11.32
C SER A 18 2.75 -1.35 12.50
N CYS A 19 2.32 -0.31 13.22
CA CYS A 19 3.00 0.21 14.41
C CYS A 19 4.47 0.63 14.17
N ASN A 20 4.77 1.13 12.97
CA ASN A 20 6.10 1.63 12.63
C ASN A 20 6.13 3.17 12.56
N ARG A 21 7.29 3.72 12.23
CA ARG A 21 7.49 5.16 12.01
C ARG A 21 7.51 5.50 10.51
N ILE A 22 6.68 4.83 9.72
CA ILE A 22 6.56 5.15 8.29
C ILE A 22 5.82 6.48 8.18
N ASP A 23 6.47 7.44 7.53
CA ASP A 23 5.91 8.74 7.19
C ASP A 23 5.47 8.76 5.71
N ASP A 24 5.03 9.94 5.24
CA ASP A 24 4.62 10.13 3.85
C ASP A 24 5.75 9.83 2.84
N GLY A 25 7.01 10.07 3.22
CA GLY A 25 8.18 9.74 2.40
C GLY A 25 8.39 8.23 2.31
N GLY A 26 8.27 7.51 3.43
CA GLY A 26 8.32 6.06 3.48
C GLY A 26 7.21 5.40 2.66
N VAL A 27 5.98 5.90 2.77
CA VAL A 27 4.86 5.38 1.98
C VAL A 27 5.02 5.67 0.49
N LYS A 28 5.59 6.82 0.11
CA LYS A 28 5.90 7.11 -1.30
C LYS A 28 6.85 6.07 -1.88
N ILE A 29 7.92 5.74 -1.16
CA ILE A 29 8.89 4.72 -1.59
C ILE A 29 8.22 3.33 -1.68
N LEU A 30 7.36 2.99 -0.71
CA LEU A 30 6.62 1.74 -0.73
C LEU A 30 5.64 1.67 -1.93
N SER A 31 4.94 2.75 -2.24
CA SER A 31 4.01 2.83 -3.37
C SER A 31 4.68 2.58 -4.73
N GLN A 32 5.93 3.00 -4.89
CA GLN A 32 6.71 2.71 -6.10
C GLN A 32 7.01 1.22 -6.25
N ALA A 33 7.26 0.52 -5.13
CA ALA A 33 7.44 -0.92 -5.14
C ALA A 33 6.13 -1.67 -5.42
N LEU A 34 5.01 -1.19 -4.88
CA LEU A 34 3.69 -1.77 -5.15
C LEU A 34 3.28 -1.66 -6.62
N GLN A 35 3.73 -0.65 -7.37
CA GLN A 35 3.41 -0.55 -8.81
C GLN A 35 3.94 -1.72 -9.62
N VAL A 36 5.06 -2.32 -9.20
CA VAL A 36 5.73 -3.40 -9.93
C VAL A 36 5.58 -4.77 -9.27
N ASN A 37 5.31 -4.82 -7.97
CA ASN A 37 5.07 -6.07 -7.27
C ASN A 37 3.71 -6.66 -7.70
N SER A 38 3.74 -7.93 -8.10
CA SER A 38 2.58 -8.67 -8.63
C SER A 38 2.20 -9.88 -7.77
N THR A 39 2.59 -9.89 -6.49
CA THR A 39 2.42 -11.05 -5.61
C THR A 39 1.79 -10.69 -4.26
N LEU A 40 2.02 -9.47 -3.79
CA LEU A 40 1.46 -9.00 -2.54
C LEU A 40 -0.04 -8.78 -2.69
N THR A 41 -0.81 -9.44 -1.82
CA THR A 41 -2.28 -9.36 -1.79
C THR A 41 -2.79 -8.58 -0.59
N HIS A 42 -2.00 -8.55 0.51
CA HIS A 42 -2.35 -7.91 1.77
C HIS A 42 -1.19 -7.05 2.28
N LEU A 43 -1.51 -5.82 2.68
CA LEU A 43 -0.55 -4.87 3.26
C LEU A 43 -1.16 -4.17 4.48
N ASP A 44 -0.52 -4.29 5.64
CA ASP A 44 -0.90 -3.53 6.83
C ASP A 44 0.05 -2.35 7.05
N LEU A 45 -0.49 -1.13 7.04
CA LEU A 45 0.18 0.13 7.34
C LEU A 45 -0.47 0.87 8.51
N SER A 46 -1.34 0.21 9.28
CA SER A 46 -1.98 0.78 10.45
C SER A 46 -0.94 1.22 11.50
N TYR A 47 -1.32 2.20 12.32
CA TYR A 47 -0.48 2.78 13.37
C TYR A 47 0.87 3.32 12.88
N ASN A 48 0.89 3.92 11.68
CA ASN A 48 2.03 4.68 11.14
C ASN A 48 1.73 6.19 11.07
N HIS A 49 2.73 6.99 10.70
CA HIS A 49 2.66 8.45 10.63
C HIS A 49 2.36 8.94 9.20
N ILE A 50 1.41 8.26 8.53
CA ILE A 50 1.02 8.56 7.15
C ILE A 50 -0.13 9.57 7.19
N SER A 51 0.06 10.73 6.59
CA SER A 51 -0.94 11.79 6.50
C SER A 51 -1.43 11.94 5.05
N ASP A 52 -0.84 12.84 4.27
CA ASP A 52 -1.17 13.05 2.86
C ASP A 52 -0.47 12.07 1.92
N GLY A 53 0.42 11.23 2.42
CA GLY A 53 1.11 10.19 1.66
C GLY A 53 0.17 9.14 1.06
N ILE A 54 -1.05 9.02 1.57
CA ILE A 54 -2.09 8.11 1.08
C ILE A 54 -2.35 8.28 -0.43
N LYS A 55 -2.22 9.50 -0.96
CA LYS A 55 -2.38 9.76 -2.41
C LYS A 55 -1.42 8.95 -3.29
N PHE A 56 -0.21 8.65 -2.78
CA PHE A 56 0.77 7.84 -3.49
C PHE A 56 0.32 6.38 -3.57
N LEU A 57 -0.34 5.87 -2.51
CA LEU A 57 -0.96 4.55 -2.53
C LEU A 57 -2.08 4.51 -3.58
N SER A 58 -3.02 5.46 -3.56
CA SER A 58 -4.09 5.53 -4.56
C SER A 58 -3.55 5.55 -5.99
N GLN A 59 -2.47 6.31 -6.26
CA GLN A 59 -1.83 6.34 -7.57
C GLN A 59 -1.22 4.98 -7.93
N SER A 60 -0.50 4.33 -7.02
CA SER A 60 0.10 3.01 -7.29
C SER A 60 -0.92 1.90 -7.55
N LEU A 61 -2.08 1.97 -6.88
CA LEU A 61 -3.16 0.99 -7.02
C LEU A 61 -3.93 1.13 -8.33
N GLN A 62 -3.73 2.21 -9.10
CA GLN A 62 -4.32 2.30 -10.45
C GLN A 62 -3.71 1.25 -11.40
N SER A 63 -2.43 0.92 -11.23
CA SER A 63 -1.71 -0.07 -12.04
C SER A 63 -1.50 -1.41 -11.32
N ASN A 64 -1.47 -1.45 -9.99
CA ASN A 64 -1.37 -2.70 -9.26
C ASN A 64 -2.70 -3.48 -9.33
N THR A 65 -2.64 -4.72 -9.82
CA THR A 65 -3.81 -5.60 -10.03
C THR A 65 -3.88 -6.77 -9.05
N THR A 66 -3.04 -6.79 -8.02
CA THR A 66 -2.83 -7.98 -7.16
C THR A 66 -3.17 -7.72 -5.70
N LEU A 67 -3.00 -6.50 -5.23
CA LEU A 67 -3.32 -6.10 -3.88
C LEU A 67 -4.85 -6.00 -3.71
N THR A 68 -5.39 -6.74 -2.75
CA THR A 68 -6.84 -6.82 -2.49
C THR A 68 -7.22 -6.22 -1.14
N HIS A 69 -6.26 -6.06 -0.23
CA HIS A 69 -6.47 -5.51 1.11
C HIS A 69 -5.32 -4.59 1.53
N ILE A 70 -5.67 -3.40 2.00
CA ILE A 70 -4.79 -2.47 2.71
C ILE A 70 -5.44 -2.07 4.03
N ALA A 71 -4.69 -2.13 5.13
CA ALA A 71 -5.07 -1.49 6.40
C ALA A 71 -4.29 -0.19 6.60
N LEU A 72 -4.98 0.89 6.97
CA LEU A 72 -4.42 2.22 7.25
C LEU A 72 -5.00 2.76 8.54
N SER A 73 -4.24 3.59 9.26
CA SER A 73 -4.79 4.40 10.35
C SER A 73 -5.59 5.56 9.79
N TYR A 74 -6.81 5.74 10.31
CA TYR A 74 -7.73 6.86 10.10
C TYR A 74 -7.50 7.63 8.78
N VAL A 75 -8.24 7.22 7.74
CA VAL A 75 -8.22 7.88 6.44
C VAL A 75 -9.53 8.66 6.30
N ALA A 76 -9.49 9.89 5.80
CA ALA A 76 -10.72 10.63 5.48
C ALA A 76 -11.62 9.80 4.55
N ASP A 77 -12.93 9.85 4.78
CA ASP A 77 -13.92 8.96 4.14
C ASP A 77 -13.76 8.93 2.61
N ASP A 78 -13.65 10.08 1.95
CA ASP A 78 -13.47 10.18 0.49
C ASP A 78 -12.21 9.46 -0.02
N LYS A 79 -11.07 9.61 0.70
CA LYS A 79 -9.80 8.96 0.34
C LYS A 79 -9.90 7.45 0.55
N SER A 80 -10.62 7.02 1.59
CA SER A 80 -10.84 5.60 1.89
C SER A 80 -11.70 4.92 0.82
N GLU A 81 -12.72 5.61 0.31
CA GLU A 81 -13.60 5.10 -0.74
C GLU A 81 -12.84 4.86 -2.05
N ILE A 82 -11.99 5.81 -2.45
CA ILE A 82 -11.14 5.68 -3.65
C ILE A 82 -10.26 4.43 -3.55
N ILE A 83 -9.57 4.23 -2.42
CA ILE A 83 -8.71 3.06 -2.21
C ILE A 83 -9.54 1.77 -2.24
N ASN A 84 -10.68 1.73 -1.54
CA ASN A 84 -11.54 0.56 -1.51
C ASN A 84 -12.06 0.18 -2.90
N ASN A 85 -12.41 1.16 -3.73
CA ASN A 85 -12.83 0.91 -5.11
C ASN A 85 -11.70 0.34 -5.97
N LEU A 86 -10.47 0.82 -5.81
CA LEU A 86 -9.30 0.28 -6.51
C LEU A 86 -9.01 -1.16 -6.08
N LEU A 87 -9.09 -1.46 -4.78
CA LEU A 87 -8.86 -2.81 -4.24
C LEU A 87 -9.94 -3.82 -4.66
N ARG A 88 -11.20 -3.40 -4.77
CA ARG A 88 -12.30 -4.25 -5.25
C ARG A 88 -12.10 -4.74 -6.68
N ARG A 89 -11.40 -3.97 -7.52
CA ARG A 89 -11.12 -4.34 -8.91
C ARG A 89 -10.15 -5.52 -9.03
N ASN A 90 -9.44 -5.85 -7.95
CA ASN A 90 -8.47 -6.93 -7.90
C ASN A 90 -9.03 -8.21 -7.24
N LYS A 91 -10.31 -8.21 -6.85
CA LYS A 91 -11.00 -9.36 -6.23
C LYS A 91 -11.63 -10.29 -7.26
#